data_AF-X1ANI2-F1
#
_entry.id   AF-X1ANI2-F1
#
_cell.length_a   1.000
_cell.length_b   1.000
_cell.length_c   1.000
_cell.angle_alpha   90.00
_cell.angle_beta   90.00
_cell.angle_gamma   90.00
#
_symmetry.space_group_name_H-M   'P 1'
#
loop_
_entity.id
_entity.type
_entity.pdbx_description
1 polymer ?
#
loop_
_entity_poly.entity_id
_entity_poly.type
_entity_poly.pdbx_seq_one_letter_code
_entity_poly.pdbx_strand_id
1 'polypeptide(L)'
;LIEMLLILAFKEHKQDADIRGMDGHYLPLHQIIDRAVQSKELDLTRNTQDYLDLFREKGNLSAHNPFHNSRRKDFELAQPKFRHIVEELLYKAGILK
;
A
#
# COMPACT_ATOMS: atom_id res chain seq x y z
N LEU A 1 -7.61 -3.51 1.25
CA LEU A 1 -7.54 -3.18 -0.20
C LEU A 1 -6.10 -2.93 -0.64
N ILE A 2 -5.45 -1.85 -0.19
CA ILE A 2 -4.05 -1.51 -0.58
C ILE A 2 -3.11 -2.71 -0.39
N GLU A 3 -3.15 -3.36 0.79
CA GLU A 3 -2.33 -4.55 1.07
C GLU A 3 -2.51 -5.65 0.01
N MET A 4 -3.77 -5.98 -0.31
CA MET A 4 -4.07 -7.01 -1.31
C MET A 4 -3.60 -6.62 -2.71
N LEU A 5 -3.74 -5.34 -3.09
CA LEU A 5 -3.26 -4.85 -4.37
C LEU A 5 -1.73 -4.88 -4.46
N LEU A 6 -1.02 -4.55 -3.37
CA LEU A 6 0.43 -4.70 -3.31
C LEU A 6 0.84 -6.17 -3.45
N ILE A 7 0.19 -7.10 -2.74
CA ILE A 7 0.45 -8.54 -2.87
C ILE A 7 0.23 -9.00 -4.31
N LEU A 8 -0.87 -8.58 -4.95
CA LEU A 8 -1.17 -8.94 -6.33
C LEU A 8 -0.15 -8.35 -7.31
N ALA A 9 0.32 -7.12 -7.08
CA ALA A 9 1.37 -6.50 -7.88
C ALA A 9 2.71 -7.25 -7.74
N PHE A 10 3.14 -7.59 -6.53
CA PHE A 10 4.32 -8.44 -6.33
C PHE A 10 4.18 -9.81 -7.02
N LYS A 11 3.01 -10.42 -7.00
CA LYS A 11 2.75 -11.69 -7.71
C LYS A 11 2.84 -11.57 -9.21
N GLU A 12 2.23 -10.53 -9.79
CA GLU A 12 2.28 -10.27 -11.23
C GLU A 12 3.75 -10.10 -11.70
N HIS A 13 4.55 -9.44 -10.87
CA HIS A 13 5.98 -9.24 -11.11
C HIS A 13 6.87 -10.42 -10.68
N LYS A 14 6.30 -11.55 -10.24
CA LYS A 14 7.01 -12.76 -9.79
C LYS A 14 7.96 -12.54 -8.61
N GLN A 15 7.67 -11.55 -7.77
CA GLN A 15 8.42 -11.16 -6.57
C GLN A 15 7.67 -11.45 -5.26
N ASP A 16 6.67 -12.35 -5.28
CA ASP A 16 5.88 -12.74 -4.10
C ASP A 16 6.74 -13.21 -2.91
N ALA A 17 7.91 -13.79 -3.17
CA ALA A 17 8.85 -14.23 -2.15
C ALA A 17 9.43 -13.06 -1.33
N ASP A 18 9.55 -11.87 -1.93
CA ASP A 18 10.14 -10.69 -1.30
C ASP A 18 9.23 -10.08 -0.23
N ILE A 19 7.97 -10.51 -0.17
CA ILE A 19 6.97 -10.02 0.79
C ILE A 19 6.44 -11.14 1.69
N ARG A 20 7.15 -12.26 1.80
CA ARG A 20 6.86 -13.34 2.74
C ARG A 20 7.82 -13.36 3.91
N GLY A 21 7.28 -13.65 5.09
CA GLY A 21 8.03 -13.97 6.29
C GLY A 21 8.59 -15.39 6.25
N MET A 22 9.45 -15.70 7.23
CA MET A 22 10.03 -17.04 7.39
C MET A 22 8.98 -18.10 7.74
N ASP A 23 7.84 -17.69 8.27
CA ASP A 23 6.68 -18.53 8.56
C ASP A 23 5.82 -18.84 7.32
N GLY A 24 6.19 -18.29 6.15
CA GLY A 24 5.46 -18.45 4.89
C GLY A 24 4.24 -17.54 4.74
N HIS A 25 3.92 -16.73 5.75
CA HIS A 25 2.86 -15.73 5.69
C HIS A 25 3.34 -14.43 5.03
N TYR A 26 2.41 -13.60 4.56
CA TYR A 26 2.77 -12.28 4.08
C TYR A 26 3.25 -11.41 5.24
N LEU A 27 4.24 -10.57 4.96
CA LEU A 27 4.68 -9.54 5.89
C LEU A 27 3.52 -8.58 6.21
N PRO A 28 3.52 -7.92 7.38
CA PRO A 28 2.52 -6.91 7.69
C PRO A 28 2.61 -5.73 6.72
N LEU A 29 1.48 -5.05 6.45
CA LEU A 29 1.37 -3.95 5.48
C LEU A 29 2.52 -2.95 5.49
N HIS A 30 2.97 -2.50 6.66
CA HIS A 30 4.07 -1.52 6.73
C HIS A 30 5.36 -2.04 6.08
N GLN A 31 5.70 -3.31 6.29
CA GLN A 31 6.88 -3.91 5.67
C GLN A 31 6.67 -4.17 4.18
N ILE A 32 5.45 -4.53 3.75
CA ILE A 32 5.14 -4.65 2.31
C ILE A 32 5.32 -3.30 1.63
N ILE A 33 4.86 -2.20 2.25
CA ILE A 33 5.05 -0.83 1.72
C ILE A 33 6.55 -0.52 1.62
N ASP A 34 7.34 -0.82 2.65
CA ASP A 34 8.79 -0.58 2.63
C ASP A 34 9.47 -1.32 1.46
N ARG A 35 9.08 -2.58 1.21
CA ARG A 35 9.57 -3.36 0.05
C ARG A 35 9.08 -2.79 -1.27
N ALA A 36 7.83 -2.34 -1.35
CA ALA A 36 7.23 -1.81 -2.57
C ALA A 36 7.90 -0.50 -3.02
N VAL A 37 8.20 0.40 -2.07
CA VAL A 37 8.87 1.68 -2.34
C VAL A 37 10.32 1.46 -2.82
N GLN A 38 10.96 0.36 -2.42
CA GLN A 38 12.33 0.01 -2.80
C GLN A 38 12.40 -0.89 -4.05
N SER A 39 11.27 -1.44 -4.51
CA SER A 39 11.22 -2.37 -5.65
C SER A 39 11.37 -1.61 -6.96
N LYS A 40 12.39 -2.00 -7.74
CA LYS A 40 12.62 -1.46 -9.08
C LYS A 40 11.66 -2.06 -10.10
N GLU A 41 11.14 -3.25 -9.83
CA GLU A 41 10.26 -3.99 -10.72
C GLU A 41 8.84 -3.43 -10.63
N LEU A 42 8.36 -3.11 -9.42
CA LEU A 42 7.10 -2.40 -9.24
C LEU A 42 7.17 -0.98 -9.79
N ASP A 43 8.32 -0.31 -9.69
CA ASP A 43 8.56 1.04 -10.24
C ASP A 43 7.39 2.00 -9.95
N LEU A 44 7.07 2.13 -8.65
CA LEU A 44 5.98 2.98 -8.20
C LEU A 44 6.33 4.45 -8.44
N THR A 45 5.36 5.25 -8.89
CA THR A 45 5.54 6.69 -9.01
C THR A 45 5.86 7.30 -7.65
N ARG A 46 6.65 8.39 -7.65
CA ARG A 46 7.00 9.13 -6.43
C ARG A 46 5.77 9.53 -5.62
N ASN A 47 4.68 9.94 -6.30
CA ASN A 47 3.43 10.29 -5.64
C ASN A 47 2.82 9.09 -4.89
N THR A 48 2.77 7.91 -5.52
CA THR A 48 2.26 6.70 -4.85
C THR A 48 3.13 6.30 -3.67
N GLN A 49 4.46 6.41 -3.77
CA GLN A 49 5.36 6.17 -2.64
C GLN A 49 5.03 7.11 -1.46
N ASP A 50 4.92 8.42 -1.71
CA ASP A 50 4.58 9.42 -0.69
C ASP A 50 3.17 9.21 -0.10
N TYR A 51 2.21 8.79 -0.92
CA TYR A 51 0.83 8.61 -0.49
C TYR A 51 0.64 7.32 0.32
N LEU A 52 1.37 6.24 -0.01
CA LEU A 52 1.32 5.00 0.76
C LEU A 52 1.72 5.23 2.22
N ASP A 53 2.75 6.04 2.46
CA ASP A 53 3.18 6.40 3.81
C ASP A 53 2.12 7.20 4.57
N LEU A 54 1.47 8.16 3.91
CA LEU A 54 0.35 8.92 4.47
C LEU A 54 -0.81 8.00 4.92
N PHE A 55 -1.16 6.99 4.12
CA PHE A 55 -2.23 6.06 4.47
C PHE A 55 -1.82 5.06 5.54
N ARG A 56 -0.55 4.64 5.57
CA ARG A 56 0.02 3.85 6.66
C ARG A 56 -0.10 4.60 8.00
N GLU A 57 0.32 5.87 8.03
CA GLU A 57 0.26 6.70 9.24
C GLU A 57 -1.20 6.88 9.73
N LYS A 58 -2.11 7.24 8.83
CA LYS A 58 -3.54 7.41 9.18
C LYS A 58 -4.18 6.11 9.65
N GLY A 59 -3.86 4.98 9.01
CA GLY A 59 -4.32 3.65 9.42
C GLY A 59 -3.82 3.29 10.82
N ASN A 60 -2.54 3.51 11.10
CA ASN A 60 -1.95 3.27 12.42
C ASN A 60 -2.60 4.13 13.51
N LEU A 61 -2.83 5.41 13.24
CA LEU A 61 -3.54 6.30 14.17
C LEU A 61 -4.97 5.82 14.43
N SER A 62 -5.71 5.43 13.39
CA SER A 62 -7.09 4.95 13.52
C SER A 62 -7.20 3.63 14.28
N ALA A 63 -6.25 2.71 14.10
CA ALA A 63 -6.31 1.38 14.68
C ALA A 63 -5.75 1.30 16.11
N HIS A 64 -4.70 2.08 16.42
CA HIS A 64 -3.91 1.88 17.65
C HIS A 64 -3.98 3.04 18.65
N ASN A 65 -4.52 4.21 18.26
CA ASN A 65 -4.65 5.33 19.18
C ASN A 65 -6.10 5.44 19.70
N PRO A 66 -6.39 5.05 20.95
CA PRO A 66 -7.75 5.09 21.51
C PRO A 66 -8.29 6.52 21.67
N PHE A 67 -7.44 7.54 21.59
CA PHE A 67 -7.82 8.95 21.63
C PHE A 67 -8.01 9.55 20.22
N HIS A 68 -7.68 8.80 19.18
CA HIS A 68 -7.87 9.24 17.80
C HIS A 68 -9.17 8.69 17.24
N ASN A 69 -10.06 9.59 16.85
CA ASN A 69 -11.26 9.25 16.10
C ASN A 69 -11.15 9.85 14.70
N SER A 70 -10.99 9.01 13.69
CA SER A 70 -10.85 9.46 12.31
C SER A 70 -12.19 9.96 11.79
N ARG A 71 -12.23 11.23 11.39
CA ARG A 71 -13.44 11.91 10.91
C ARG A 71 -13.43 11.95 9.38
N ARG A 72 -14.60 12.12 8.79
CA ARG A 72 -14.77 12.27 7.34
C ARG A 72 -13.82 13.31 6.73
N LYS A 73 -13.69 14.49 7.38
CA LYS A 73 -12.80 15.57 6.93
C LYS A 73 -11.33 15.17 6.84
N ASP A 74 -10.89 14.20 7.66
CA ASP A 74 -9.51 13.72 7.65
C ASP A 74 -9.18 12.88 6.39
N PHE A 75 -10.22 12.44 5.67
CA PHE A 75 -10.13 11.63 4.45
C PHE A 75 -10.57 12.37 3.19
N GLU A 76 -11.31 13.47 3.28
CA GLU A 76 -11.73 14.24 2.10
C GLU A 76 -10.52 14.73 1.28
N LEU A 77 -9.47 15.20 1.95
CA LEU A 77 -8.21 15.60 1.29
C LEU A 77 -7.35 14.40 0.86
N ALA A 78 -7.57 13.21 1.44
CA ALA A 78 -6.83 12.01 1.13
C ALA A 78 -7.46 11.22 -0.03
N GLN A 79 -8.73 11.44 -0.34
CA GLN A 79 -9.49 10.66 -1.32
C GLN A 79 -8.86 10.66 -2.73
N PRO A 80 -8.36 11.78 -3.28
CA PRO A 80 -7.69 11.77 -4.58
C PRO A 80 -6.39 10.97 -4.55
N LYS A 81 -5.63 11.05 -3.44
CA LYS A 81 -4.39 10.30 -3.22
C LYS A 81 -4.67 8.80 -3.15
N PHE A 82 -5.73 8.41 -2.45
CA PHE A 82 -6.17 7.01 -2.37
C PHE A 82 -6.52 6.46 -3.76
N ARG A 83 -7.28 7.23 -4.55
CA ARG A 83 -7.63 6.84 -5.92
C ARG A 83 -6.37 6.66 -6.77
N HIS A 84 -5.40 7.56 -6.67
CA HIS A 84 -4.14 7.46 -7.40
C HIS A 84 -3.38 6.16 -7.07
N ILE A 85 -3.23 5.85 -5.77
CA ILE A 85 -2.61 4.60 -5.31
C ILE A 85 -3.35 3.39 -5.89
N VAL A 86 -4.67 3.35 -5.75
CA VAL A 86 -5.48 2.21 -6.20
C VAL A 86 -5.35 2.03 -7.71
N GLU A 87 -5.48 3.10 -8.48
CA GLU A 87 -5.36 3.07 -9.94
C GLU A 87 -4.00 2.52 -10.36
N GLU A 88 -2.90 3.08 -9.84
CA GLU A 88 -1.57 2.62 -10.19
C GLU A 88 -1.35 1.16 -9.80
N LEU A 89 -1.73 0.75 -8.59
CA LEU A 89 -1.58 -0.64 -8.15
C LEU A 89 -2.44 -1.61 -8.96
N LEU A 90 -3.59 -1.20 -9.49
CA LEU A 90 -4.40 -2.03 -10.38
C LEU A 90 -3.67 -2.30 -11.71
N TYR A 91 -2.94 -1.32 -12.26
CA TYR A 91 -2.06 -1.55 -13.42
C TYR A 91 -0.86 -2.43 -13.06
N LYS A 92 -0.18 -2.16 -11.93
CA LYS A 92 0.96 -2.98 -11.47
C LYS A 92 0.56 -4.42 -11.13
N ALA A 93 -0.70 -4.66 -10.76
CA ALA A 93 -1.26 -5.98 -10.52
C ALA A 93 -1.78 -6.68 -11.79
N GLY A 94 -1.65 -6.08 -12.97
CA GLY A 94 -2.14 -6.64 -14.23
C GLY A 94 -3.67 -6.75 -14.33
N ILE A 95 -4.41 -6.08 -13.42
CA ILE A 95 -5.87 -6.06 -13.41
C ILE A 95 -6.39 -5.07 -14.46
N LEU A 96 -5.74 -3.90 -14.56
CA LEU A 96 -5.93 -2.94 -15.64
C LEU A 96 -4.78 -3.07 -16.65
N LYS A 97 -5.05 -2.69 -17.92
CA LYS A 97 -4.13 -2.81 -19.05
C LYS A 97 -3.92 -1.48 -19.75
#